data_AF-A0A951KAT8-F1
#
_entry.id   AF-A0A951KAT8-F1
#
_cell.length_a   1.000
_cell.length_b   1.000
_cell.length_c   1.000
_cell.angle_alpha   90.00
_cell.angle_beta   90.00
_cell.angle_gamma   90.00
#
_symmetry.space_group_name_H-M   'P 1'
#
loop_
_entity.id
_entity.type
_entity.pdbx_description
1 polymer ?
#
loop_
_entity_poly.entity_id
_entity_poly.type
_entity_poly.pdbx_seq_one_letter_code
_entity_poly.pdbx_strand_id
1 'polypeptide(L)'
;MRDGRRVIAFDNHCLHTGAALDGATVRDGVLMCPRHFWRYDVPDGTVRSGGTGALPSYPVTIDPDGGVWVDLPPPPSGSLRDQLLRHVQTWERGR
;
A
#
# COMPACT_ATOMS: atom_id res chain seq x y z
N MET A 1 0.85 3.23 -8.83
CA MET A 1 2.18 3.81 -9.09
C MET A 1 2.72 3.25 -10.40
N ARG A 2 3.36 4.08 -11.24
CA ARG A 2 3.91 3.66 -12.54
C ARG A 2 5.40 3.96 -12.58
N ASP A 3 6.20 2.96 -12.92
CA ASP A 3 7.64 3.07 -13.14
C ASP A 3 7.96 2.51 -14.53
N GLY A 4 8.17 3.41 -15.49
CA GLY A 4 8.23 3.07 -16.92
C GLY A 4 6.97 2.33 -17.39
N ARG A 5 7.14 1.07 -17.81
CA ARG A 5 6.04 0.18 -18.24
C ARG A 5 5.40 -0.63 -17.12
N ARG A 6 6.02 -0.67 -15.93
CA ARG A 6 5.51 -1.43 -14.80
C ARG A 6 4.49 -0.59 -14.03
N VAL A 7 3.34 -1.19 -13.73
CA VAL A 7 2.34 -0.61 -12.84
C VAL A 7 2.24 -1.47 -11.60
N ILE A 8 2.26 -0.83 -10.44
CA ILE A 8 2.13 -1.48 -9.14
C ILE A 8 1.11 -0.70 -8.33
N ALA A 9 0.17 -1.40 -7.71
CA ALA A 9 -0.77 -0.82 -6.79
C ALA A 9 -0.28 -1.05 -5.36
N PHE A 10 -0.15 0.04 -4.60
CA PHE A 10 0.19 0.00 -3.17
C PHE A 10 -0.95 0.61 -2.37
N ASP A 11 -1.02 0.27 -1.08
CA ASP A 11 -1.84 0.99 -0.11
C ASP A 11 -1.43 2.47 -0.10
N ASN A 12 -2.41 3.37 0.00
CA ASN A 12 -2.18 4.81 -0.08
C ASN A 12 -1.66 5.41 1.24
N HIS A 13 -1.48 4.63 2.30
CA HIS A 13 -1.01 5.14 3.60
C HIS A 13 0.50 4.96 3.76
N CYS A 14 1.20 6.07 3.90
CA CYS A 14 2.61 6.09 4.26
C CYS A 14 2.84 5.43 5.62
N LEU A 15 3.65 4.37 5.67
CA LEU A 15 4.05 3.68 6.92
C LEU A 15 4.69 4.58 7.99
N HIS A 16 5.12 5.80 7.66
CA HIS A 16 5.71 6.73 8.63
C HIS A 16 4.65 7.38 9.54
N THR A 17 3.71 8.12 8.96
CA THR A 17 2.71 8.92 9.72
C THR A 17 1.30 8.80 9.16
N GLY A 18 1.05 7.81 8.30
CA GLY A 18 -0.25 7.58 7.65
C GLY A 18 -0.62 8.62 6.59
N ALA A 19 0.32 9.48 6.18
CA ALA A 19 0.08 10.46 5.13
C ALA A 19 -0.27 9.77 3.81
N ALA A 20 -1.17 10.37 3.05
CA ALA A 20 -1.55 9.87 1.75
C ALA A 20 -0.35 9.91 0.77
N LEU A 21 -0.22 8.87 -0.05
CA LEU A 21 0.84 8.73 -1.06
C LEU A 21 0.40 9.19 -2.46
N ASP A 22 -0.85 9.60 -2.63
CA ASP A 22 -1.27 10.31 -3.83
C ASP A 22 -0.47 11.62 -3.94
N GLY A 23 0.03 11.88 -5.15
CA GLY A 23 1.00 12.95 -5.40
C GLY A 23 2.45 12.61 -5.01
N ALA A 24 2.76 11.38 -4.58
CA ALA A 24 4.13 10.94 -4.41
C ALA A 24 4.93 11.03 -5.72
N THR A 25 6.21 11.36 -5.61
CA THR A 25 7.14 11.32 -6.75
C THR A 25 7.70 9.91 -6.89
N VAL A 26 7.71 9.39 -8.12
CA VAL A 26 8.40 8.14 -8.47
C VAL A 26 9.55 8.45 -9.41
N ARG A 27 10.79 8.18 -8.98
CA ARG A 27 12.01 8.36 -9.78
C ARG A 27 13.04 7.31 -9.44
N ASP A 28 13.73 6.76 -10.44
CA ASP A 28 14.81 5.78 -10.29
C ASP A 28 14.44 4.59 -9.40
N GLY A 29 13.22 4.06 -9.58
CA GLY A 29 12.70 2.95 -8.78
C GLY A 29 12.37 3.31 -7.32
N VAL A 30 12.32 4.60 -6.96
CA VAL A 30 12.00 5.07 -5.61
C VAL A 30 10.70 5.85 -5.60
N LEU A 31 9.79 5.44 -4.72
CA LEU A 31 8.60 6.20 -4.36
C LEU A 31 8.91 7.09 -3.16
N MET A 32 8.64 8.38 -3.28
CA MET A 32 8.87 9.36 -2.22
C MET A 32 7.55 10.00 -1.76
N CYS A 33 7.20 9.78 -0.50
CA CYS A 33 6.03 10.38 0.14
C CYS A 33 6.11 11.91 0.07
N PRO A 34 5.02 12.60 -0.34
CA PRO A 34 5.06 14.05 -0.57
C PRO A 34 5.18 14.88 0.72
N ARG A 35 4.88 14.30 1.88
CA ARG A 35 4.80 15.04 3.16
C ARG A 35 6.16 15.24 3.84
N HIS A 36 6.87 14.13 4.08
CA HIS A 36 8.14 14.13 4.81
C HIS A 36 9.24 13.38 4.06
N PHE A 37 9.04 13.13 2.77
CA PHE A 37 10.03 12.50 1.89
C PHE A 37 10.45 11.09 2.31
N TRP A 38 9.56 10.36 3.00
CA TRP A 38 9.78 8.94 3.29
C TRP A 38 9.88 8.15 1.98
N ARG A 39 10.79 7.17 1.93
CA ARG A 39 11.16 6.49 0.68
C ARG A 39 10.88 5.00 0.74
N TYR A 40 10.41 4.49 -0.39
CA TYR A 40 10.15 3.08 -0.62
C TYR A 40 10.78 2.65 -1.94
N ASP A 41 11.31 1.44 -2.00
CA ASP A 41 11.69 0.82 -3.25
C ASP A 41 10.43 0.35 -3.98
N VAL A 42 10.23 0.84 -5.21
CA VAL A 42 9.04 0.57 -6.02
C VAL A 42 8.84 -0.92 -6.32
N PRO A 43 9.89 -1.75 -6.55
CA PRO A 43 9.66 -3.13 -6.95
C PRO A 43 8.86 -3.99 -5.96
N ASP A 44 8.99 -3.73 -4.67
CA ASP A 44 8.40 -4.53 -3.59
C ASP A 44 7.77 -3.68 -2.46
N GLY A 45 7.86 -2.35 -2.55
CA GLY A 45 7.29 -1.43 -1.57
C GLY A 45 8.09 -1.34 -0.28
N THR A 46 9.28 -1.96 -0.19
CA THR A 46 10.09 -1.99 1.03
C THR A 46 10.56 -0.59 1.42
N VAL A 47 10.60 -0.31 2.72
CA VAL A 47 11.14 0.94 3.25
C VAL A 47 12.63 1.00 2.93
N ARG A 48 13.02 2.01 2.14
CA ARG A 48 14.41 2.17 1.71
C ARG A 48 15.31 2.73 2.81
N SER A 49 14.77 3.58 3.69
CA SER A 49 15.51 4.21 4.78
C SER A 49 14.59 4.79 5.86
N GLY A 50 15.04 4.83 7.11
CA GLY A 50 14.33 5.48 8.22
C GLY A 50 13.43 4.56 9.06
N GLY A 51 13.24 3.31 8.66
CA GLY A 51 12.43 2.33 9.39
C GLY A 51 12.44 0.96 8.73
N THR A 52 11.45 0.13 9.07
CA THR A 52 11.27 -1.23 8.52
C THR A 52 9.84 -1.41 8.01
N GLY A 53 9.63 -2.43 7.17
CA GLY A 53 8.33 -2.77 6.60
C GLY A 53 8.27 -2.58 5.08
N ALA A 54 7.14 -2.96 4.50
CA ALA A 54 6.85 -2.81 3.09
C ALA A 54 5.40 -2.36 2.91
N LEU A 55 5.16 -1.48 1.93
CA LEU A 55 3.81 -1.09 1.56
C LEU A 55 3.03 -2.34 1.11
N PRO A 56 1.82 -2.57 1.64
CA PRO A 56 0.93 -3.59 1.10
C PRO A 56 0.71 -3.31 -0.39
N SER A 57 0.84 -4.35 -1.21
CA SER A 57 0.59 -4.26 -2.66
C SER A 57 -0.61 -5.10 -3.05
N TYR A 58 -1.25 -4.68 -4.14
CA TYR A 58 -2.41 -5.34 -4.71
C TYR A 58 -2.07 -5.86 -6.10
N PRO A 59 -2.57 -7.04 -6.49
CA PRO A 59 -2.41 -7.54 -7.85
C PRO A 59 -2.95 -6.53 -8.87
N VAL A 60 -2.23 -6.39 -9.97
CA VAL A 60 -2.58 -5.48 -11.06
C VAL A 60 -2.65 -6.26 -12.36
N THR A 61 -3.73 -6.08 -13.10
CA THR A 61 -3.88 -6.57 -14.47
C THR A 61 -3.93 -5.37 -15.42
N ILE A 62 -3.21 -5.45 -16.54
CA ILE A 62 -3.25 -4.46 -17.61
C ILE A 62 -3.82 -5.13 -18.86
N ASP A 63 -4.92 -4.59 -19.37
CA ASP A 63 -5.64 -5.09 -20.53
C ASP A 63 -4.93 -4.67 -21.83
N PRO A 64 -5.24 -5.31 -22.98
CA PRO A 64 -4.70 -4.93 -24.28
C PRO A 64 -4.92 -3.46 -24.66
N ASP A 65 -6.03 -2.86 -24.22
CA ASP A 65 -6.36 -1.44 -24.47
C ASP A 65 -5.67 -0.46 -23.51
N GLY A 66 -4.83 -0.97 -22.59
CA GLY A 66 -4.10 -0.17 -21.61
C GLY A 66 -4.89 0.20 -20.35
N GLY A 67 -6.06 -0.42 -20.14
CA GLY A 67 -6.78 -0.41 -18.87
C GLY A 67 -5.90 -0.92 -17.71
N VAL A 68 -6.18 -0.46 -16.50
CA VAL A 68 -5.47 -0.91 -15.30
C VAL A 68 -6.50 -1.31 -14.25
N TRP A 69 -6.53 -2.59 -13.93
CA TRP A 69 -7.39 -3.16 -12.90
C TRP A 69 -6.57 -3.55 -11.68
N VAL A 70 -7.14 -3.32 -10.52
CA VAL A 70 -6.52 -3.64 -9.23
C VAL A 70 -7.45 -4.60 -8.48
N ASP A 71 -6.91 -5.75 -8.09
CA ASP A 71 -7.66 -6.72 -7.30
C ASP A 71 -7.66 -6.30 -5.83
N LEU A 72 -8.82 -5.83 -5.37
CA LEU A 72 -9.02 -5.46 -3.97
C LEU A 72 -9.56 -6.66 -3.17
N PRO A 73 -9.13 -6.82 -1.90
CA PRO A 73 -9.78 -7.78 -1.03
C PRO A 73 -11.27 -7.44 -0.88
N PRO A 74 -12.14 -8.45 -0.67
CA PRO A 74 -13.54 -8.19 -0.41
C PRO A 74 -13.68 -7.24 0.79
N PRO A 75 -14.66 -6.32 0.76
CA PRO A 75 -14.89 -5.47 1.91
C PRO A 75 -15.20 -6.31 3.15
N PRO A 76 -14.80 -5.86 4.35
CA PRO A 76 -15.08 -6.59 5.58
C PRO A 76 -16.59 -6.77 5.75
N SER A 77 -17.00 -8.00 6.07
CA SER A 77 -18.40 -8.37 6.25
C SER A 77 -18.87 -8.23 7.71
N GLY A 78 -20.19 -8.14 7.89
CA GLY A 78 -20.82 -8.03 9.21
C GLY A 78 -20.84 -6.60 9.76
N SER A 79 -21.48 -6.43 10.92
CA SER A 79 -21.63 -5.10 11.53
C SER A 79 -20.28 -4.54 11.99
N LEU A 80 -20.19 -3.21 12.14
CA LEU A 80 -19.01 -2.57 12.73
C LEU A 80 -18.66 -3.16 14.10
N ARG A 81 -19.66 -3.50 14.91
CA ARG A 81 -19.48 -4.18 16.20
C ARG A 81 -18.74 -5.51 16.02
N ASP A 82 -19.18 -6.35 15.08
CA ASP A 82 -18.57 -7.65 14.84
C ASP A 82 -17.12 -7.52 14.35
N GLN A 83 -16.87 -6.52 13.50
CA GLN A 83 -15.53 -6.21 13.00
C GLN A 83 -14.58 -5.80 14.13
N LEU A 84 -15.02 -4.90 15.01
CA LEU A 84 -14.25 -4.45 16.17
C LEU A 84 -13.98 -5.61 17.15
N LEU A 85 -14.99 -6.43 17.44
CA LEU A 85 -14.81 -7.61 18.31
C LEU A 85 -13.80 -8.60 17.74
N ARG A 86 -13.83 -8.87 16.43
CA ARG A 86 -12.84 -9.73 15.77
C ARG A 86 -11.42 -9.16 15.88
N HIS A 87 -11.25 -7.85 15.66
CA HIS A 87 -9.94 -7.20 15.74
C HIS A 87 -9.31 -7.34 17.14
N VAL A 88 -10.09 -7.07 18.21
CA VAL A 88 -9.64 -7.21 19.60
C VAL A 88 -9.21 -8.67 19.89
N GLN A 89 -10.02 -9.65 19.49
CA GLN A 89 -9.71 -11.07 19.70
C GLN A 89 -8.45 -11.55 18.97
N THR A 90 -8.08 -10.94 17.83
CA THR A 90 -6.81 -11.24 17.14
C THR A 90 -5.61 -10.61 17.83
N TRP A 91 -5.79 -9.47 18.48
CA TRP A 91 -4.73 -8.79 19.25
C TRP A 91 -4.33 -9.56 20.52
N GLU A 92 -5.28 -10.22 21.19
CA GLU A 92 -4.98 -11.01 22.40
C GLU A 92 -4.26 -12.33 22.10
N ARG A 93 -4.38 -12.87 20.88
CA ARG A 93 -3.74 -14.14 20.47
C ARG A 93 -2.30 -14.00 19.96
N GLY A 94 -1.84 -12.78 19.75
CA GLY A 94 -0.49 -12.47 19.25
C GLY A 94 0.48 -11.98 20.31
N ARG A 95 0.13 -12.13 21.60
CA ARG A 95 0.98 -11.78 22.74
C ARG A 95 1.42 -13.02 23.49
#